data_AF-A0A1S2P4M6-F1
#
_entry.id   AF-A0A1S2P4M6-F1
#
_cell.length_a   1.000
_cell.length_b   1.000
_cell.length_c   1.000
_cell.angle_alpha   90.00
_cell.angle_beta   90.00
_cell.angle_gamma   90.00
#
_symmetry.space_group_name_H-M   'P 1'
#
loop_
_entity.id
_entity.type
_entity.pdbx_description
1 polymer ?
#
loop_
_entity_poly.entity_id
_entity_poly.type
_entity_poly.pdbx_seq_one_letter_code
_entity_poly.pdbx_strand_id
1 'polypeptide(L)' 'MINTIVDQLRQQGCGIGPDEYEADLIGAGLNSVTMVRLLSVLEEEFDVEFAVARLFREPVTVARLAAEIVSQHGRAVTLP' A
#
# COMPACT_ATOMS: atom_id res chain seq x y z
N MET A 1 -6.65 -2.56 8.46
CA MET A 1 -5.41 -2.37 7.69
C MET A 1 -5.44 -3.15 6.39
N ILE A 2 -5.16 -4.47 6.35
CA ILE A 2 -5.18 -5.22 5.07
C ILE A 2 -6.56 -5.15 4.39
N ASN A 3 -7.65 -5.34 5.13
CA ASN A 3 -9.00 -5.16 4.57
C ASN A 3 -9.20 -3.76 3.98
N THR A 4 -8.72 -2.70 4.65
CA THR A 4 -8.78 -1.33 4.14
C THR A 4 -8.06 -1.22 2.79
N ILE A 5 -6.81 -1.71 2.69
CA ILE A 5 -6.03 -1.65 1.46
C ILE A 5 -6.79 -2.35 0.32
N VAL A 6 -7.39 -3.50 0.62
CA VAL A 6 -8.19 -4.27 -0.35
C VAL A 6 -9.49 -3.56 -0.74
N ASP A 7 -10.19 -2.93 0.22
CA ASP A 7 -11.38 -2.12 -0.05
C ASP A 7 -11.03 -0.91 -0.93
N GLN A 8 -9.90 -0.25 -0.68
CA GLN A 8 -9.44 0.85 -1.53
C GLN A 8 -9.07 0.35 -2.93
N LEU A 9 -8.36 -0.77 -3.05
CA LEU A 9 -8.08 -1.40 -4.34
C LEU A 9 -9.37 -1.72 -5.12
N ARG A 10 -10.40 -2.25 -4.45
CA ARG A 10 -11.71 -2.51 -5.07
C ARG A 10 -12.41 -1.24 -5.53
N GLN A 11 -12.39 -0.17 -4.73
CA GLN A 11 -12.93 1.14 -5.12
C GLN A 11 -12.24 1.70 -6.37
N GLN A 12 -10.96 1.36 -6.55
CA GLN A 12 -10.18 1.72 -7.73
C GLN A 12 -10.33 0.74 -8.91
N GLY A 13 -11.22 -0.25 -8.81
CA GLY A 13 -11.48 -1.24 -9.86
C GLY A 13 -10.53 -2.44 -9.89
N CYS A 14 -9.70 -2.61 -8.86
CA CYS A 14 -8.79 -3.74 -8.73
C CYS A 14 -9.28 -4.71 -7.65
N GLY A 15 -9.88 -5.82 -8.08
CA GLY A 15 -10.32 -6.88 -7.19
C GLY A 15 -9.18 -7.85 -6.93
N ILE A 16 -8.62 -7.83 -5.73
CA ILE A 16 -7.52 -8.72 -5.34
C ILE A 16 -7.98 -9.64 -4.20
N GLY A 17 -7.70 -10.93 -4.34
CA GLY A 17 -7.95 -11.95 -3.32
C GLY A 17 -6.81 -12.07 -2.29
N PRO A 18 -7.06 -12.75 -1.16
CA PRO A 18 -6.03 -13.01 -0.14
C PRO A 18 -4.83 -13.79 -0.67
N ASP A 19 -5.03 -14.67 -1.67
CA ASP A 19 -3.95 -15.44 -2.30
C ASP A 19 -3.01 -14.57 -3.15
N GLU A 20 -3.40 -13.32 -3.45
CA GLU A 20 -2.68 -12.39 -4.32
C GLU A 20 -2.03 -11.24 -3.52
N TYR A 21 -2.02 -11.28 -2.18
CA TYR A 21 -1.44 -10.21 -1.38
C TYR A 21 0.08 -10.05 -1.54
N GLU A 22 0.75 -11.11 -1.98
CA GLU A 22 2.17 -11.14 -2.33
C GLU A 22 2.41 -10.85 -3.81
N ALA A 23 1.35 -10.74 -4.62
CA ALA A 23 1.46 -10.47 -6.05
C ALA A 23 1.78 -8.98 -6.29
N ASP A 24 2.54 -8.73 -7.36
CA ASP A 24 2.80 -7.37 -7.82
C ASP A 24 1.51 -6.73 -8.33
N LEU A 25 1.08 -5.67 -7.66
CA LEU A 25 -0.12 -4.92 -7.99
C LEU A 25 -0.02 -4.32 -9.41
N ILE A 26 1.17 -3.84 -9.79
CA ILE A 26 1.38 -3.25 -11.13
C ILE A 26 1.27 -4.36 -12.19
N GLY A 27 1.95 -5.48 -11.98
CA GLY A 27 1.82 -6.68 -12.81
C GLY A 27 0.40 -7.25 -12.89
N ALA A 28 -0.39 -7.12 -11.83
CA ALA A 28 -1.81 -7.52 -11.78
C ALA A 28 -2.74 -6.58 -12.56
N GLY A 29 -2.23 -5.47 -13.11
CA GLY A 29 -2.98 -4.53 -13.94
C GLY A 29 -3.30 -3.19 -13.27
N LEU A 30 -2.77 -2.92 -12.07
CA LEU A 30 -2.87 -1.61 -11.45
C LEU A 30 -1.95 -0.63 -12.21
N ASN A 31 -2.53 0.44 -12.75
CA ASN A 31 -1.74 1.47 -13.40
C ASN A 31 -1.10 2.44 -12.38
N SER A 32 -0.08 3.18 -12.80
CA SER A 32 0.67 4.08 -11.92
C SER A 32 -0.18 5.22 -11.34
N VAL A 33 -1.21 5.69 -12.05
CA VAL A 33 -2.08 6.78 -11.57
C VAL A 33 -2.96 6.28 -10.44
N THR A 34 -3.57 5.11 -10.62
CA THR A 34 -4.36 4.42 -9.60
C THR A 34 -3.52 4.06 -8.38
N MET A 35 -2.27 3.63 -8.60
CA MET A 35 -1.31 3.36 -7.52
C MET A 35 -1.03 4.62 -6.70
N VAL A 36 -0.68 5.74 -7.34
CA VAL A 36 -0.39 6.99 -6.63
C VAL A 36 -1.61 7.45 -5.83
N ARG A 37 -2.82 7.35 -6.38
CA ARG A 37 -4.07 7.66 -5.66
C ARG A 37 -4.28 6.76 -4.45
N LEU A 38 -4.05 5.44 -4.61
CA LEU A 38 -4.13 4.49 -3.51
C LEU A 38 -3.15 4.87 -2.40
N LEU A 39 -1.89 5.16 -2.74
CA LEU A 39 -0.88 5.57 -1.77
C LEU A 39 -1.32 6.83 -1.03
N SER A 40 -1.75 7.89 -1.73
CA SER A 40 -2.20 9.12 -1.08
C SER A 40 -3.37 8.91 -0.11
N VAL A 41 -4.34 8.06 -0.47
CA VAL A 41 -5.45 7.73 0.44
C VAL A 41 -4.96 6.96 1.66
N LEU A 42 -4.01 6.03 1.48
CA LEU A 42 -3.43 5.28 2.60
C LEU A 42 -2.56 6.19 3.50
N GLU A 43 -1.85 7.16 2.94
CA GLU A 43 -1.08 8.16 3.71
C GLU A 43 -2.01 8.97 4.62
N GLU A 44 -3.12 9.48 4.07
CA GLU A 44 -4.12 10.23 4.83
C GLU A 44 -4.85 9.38 5.87
N GLU A 45 -5.23 8.14 5.53
CA GLU A 45 -6.02 7.28 6.42
C GLU A 45 -5.18 6.71 7.58
N PHE A 46 -3.90 6.46 7.34
CA PHE A 46 -2.99 5.82 8.30
C PHE A 46 -1.95 6.77 8.90
N ASP A 47 -1.95 8.07 8.54
CA ASP A 47 -0.95 9.05 8.99
C ASP A 47 0.49 8.57 8.74
N VAL A 48 0.74 8.04 7.54
CA VAL A 48 2.05 7.53 7.10
C VAL A 48 2.52 8.26 5.85
N GLU A 49 3.82 8.15 5.54
CA GLU A 49 4.38 8.71 4.30
C GLU A 49 5.09 7.61 3.52
N PHE A 50 4.67 7.36 2.28
CA PHE A 50 5.29 6.35 1.43
C PHE A 50 6.39 6.98 0.58
N ALA A 51 7.61 6.41 0.66
CA ALA A 51 8.67 6.74 -0.27
C ALA A 51 8.39 6.13 -1.65
N VAL A 52 7.56 6.80 -2.47
CA VAL A 52 7.12 6.36 -3.80
C VAL A 52 8.31 5.92 -4.67
N ALA A 53 9.39 6.70 -4.68
CA ALA A 53 10.60 6.37 -5.43
C ALA A 53 11.26 5.03 -5.02
N ARG A 54 11.07 4.58 -3.78
CA ARG A 54 11.55 3.29 -3.27
C ARG A 54 10.54 2.17 -3.51
N LEU A 55 9.25 2.47 -3.36
CA LEU A 55 8.18 1.50 -3.63
C LEU A 55 8.26 0.99 -5.06
N PHE A 56 8.39 1.88 -6.04
CA PHE A 56 8.46 1.52 -7.46
C PHE A 56 9.79 0.85 -7.91
N ARG A 57 10.79 0.67 -7.04
CA ARG A 57 12.02 -0.09 -7.37
C ARG A 57 11.85 -1.61 -7.24
N GLU A 58 10.85 -2.04 -6.49
CA GLU A 58 10.55 -3.44 -6.22
C GLU A 58 9.04 -3.64 -6.46
N PRO A 59 8.57 -4.88 -6.63
CA PRO A 59 7.14 -5.17 -6.70
C PRO A 59 6.36 -4.50 -5.56
N VAL A 60 5.24 -3.87 -5.90
CA VAL A 60 4.36 -3.26 -4.90
C VAL A 60 3.28 -4.27 -4.60
N THR A 61 3.24 -4.79 -3.37
CA THR A 61 2.32 -5.84 -2.95
C THR A 61 1.47 -5.34 -1.77
N VAL A 62 0.29 -5.94 -1.56
CA VAL A 62 -0.56 -5.61 -0.40
C VAL A 62 0.18 -5.86 0.91
N ALA A 63 0.92 -6.98 0.99
CA ALA A 63 1.72 -7.32 2.16
C ALA A 63 2.80 -6.27 2.46
N ARG A 64 3.49 -5.76 1.44
CA ARG A 64 4.53 -4.75 1.59
C ARG A 64 3.96 -3.40 2.03
N LEU A 65 2.82 -2.99 1.47
CA LEU A 65 2.12 -1.77 1.89
C LEU A 65 1.71 -1.86 3.36
N ALA A 66 1.12 -2.99 3.78
CA ALA A 66 0.76 -3.23 5.17
C ALA A 66 1.98 -3.21 6.10
N ALA A 67 3.09 -3.85 5.71
CA ALA A 67 4.33 -3.88 6.48
C ALA A 67 4.92 -2.47 6.67
N GLU A 68 4.90 -1.63 5.64
CA GLU A 68 5.39 -0.25 5.73
C GLU A 68 4.52 0.58 6.68
N ILE A 69 3.20 0.44 6.62
CA ILE A 69 2.27 1.10 7.55
C ILE A 69 2.55 0.67 8.99
N VAL A 70 2.70 -0.63 9.25
CA VAL A 70 3.02 -1.15 10.59
C VAL A 70 4.37 -0.62 11.08
N SER A 71 5.38 -0.61 10.21
CA SER A 71 6.73 -0.12 10.53
C SER A 71 6.73 1.34 10.98
N GLN A 72 5.98 2.21 10.30
CA GLN A 72 5.92 3.64 10.63
C GLN A 72 5.16 3.89 11.95
N HIS A 73 4.04 3.19 12.17
CA HIS A 73 3.34 3.24 13.46
C HIS A 73 4.20 2.71 14.62
N GLY A 74 5.02 1.68 14.39
CA GLY A 74 5.98 1.17 15.38
C GLY A 74 7.13 2.13 15.66
N ARG A 75 7.50 2.97 14.68
CA ARG A 75 8.59 3.97 14.78
C ARG A 75 8.18 5.28 15.46
N ALA A 76 6.89 5.55 15.59
CA ALA A 76 6.38 6.73 16.29
C ALA A 76 6.75 6.75 17.80
N VAL A 77 7.23 5.63 18.36
CA VAL A 77 7.78 5.55 19.73
C VAL A 77 9.30 5.43 19.69
N THR A 78 10.00 6.47 19.27
CA THR A 78 11.41 6.68 19.70
C THR A 78 11.75 8.18 19.69
N LEU A 79 11.35 8.88 20.74
CA LEU A 79 11.91 10.19 21.13
C LEU A 79 12.96 9.97 22.22
N PRO A 80 14.18 10.51 22.12
CA PRO A 80 14.85 11.11 23.27
C PRO A 80 14.24 12.48 23.62
#